data_AF-K0PTC8-F1
#
_entry.id   AF-K0PTC8-F1
#
_cell.length_a   1.000
_cell.length_b   1.000
_cell.length_c   1.000
_cell.angle_alpha   90.00
_cell.angle_beta   90.00
_cell.angle_gamma   90.00
#
_symmetry.space_group_name_H-M   'P 1'
#
loop_
_entity.id
_entity.type
_entity.pdbx_description
1 polymer ?
#
loop_
_entity_poly.entity_id
_entity_poly.type
_entity_poly.pdbx_seq_one_letter_code
_entity_poly.pdbx_strand_id
1 'polypeptide(L)'
;MSSFTPGPWSVNQNAYGAVFVHGGETLTTSVGTEYKELIAGGNSHNTLTLDNARLIAAAPDLLEALKRQADNMAFVLNHMTMPDSHYERFMEELELVRAAISKAEPARQSATTVPQGGKSDE
;
A
#
# COMPACT_ATOMS: atom_id res chain seq x y z
N MET A 1 -7.11 -4.87 13.82
CA MET A 1 -7.19 -4.20 12.51
C MET A 1 -6.10 -4.78 11.63
N SER A 2 -6.44 -5.63 10.64
CA SER A 2 -5.46 -6.05 9.63
C SER A 2 -5.42 -4.96 8.56
N SER A 3 -4.41 -4.11 8.62
CA SER A 3 -4.04 -3.28 7.47
C SER A 3 -3.75 -4.25 6.32
N PHE A 4 -4.42 -4.11 5.18
CA PHE A 4 -4.28 -5.06 4.07
C PHE A 4 -2.92 -4.98 3.35
N THR A 5 -1.97 -4.21 3.89
CA THR A 5 -0.59 -4.62 4.23
C THR A 5 0.23 -3.35 4.46
N PRO A 6 0.53 -2.93 5.71
CA PRO A 6 1.41 -1.79 5.91
C PRO A 6 2.84 -2.30 5.67
N GLY A 7 3.52 -1.73 4.68
CA GLY A 7 4.95 -1.93 4.49
C GLY A 7 5.77 -1.55 5.73
N PRO A 8 7.09 -1.81 5.73
CA PRO A 8 7.90 -2.20 4.57
C PRO A 8 7.82 -3.70 4.25
N TRP A 9 7.99 -4.04 2.96
CA TRP A 9 8.08 -5.43 2.50
C TRP A 9 9.47 -5.74 1.96
N SER A 10 9.86 -7.01 2.04
CA SER A 10 11.16 -7.50 1.58
C SER A 10 11.01 -8.58 0.52
N VAL A 11 11.93 -8.62 -0.43
CA VAL A 11 11.98 -9.64 -1.48
C VAL A 11 13.04 -10.69 -1.14
N ASN A 12 12.70 -11.97 -1.28
CA ASN A 12 13.63 -13.09 -1.16
C ASN A 12 13.53 -13.99 -2.39
N GLN A 13 14.67 -14.52 -2.84
CA GLN A 13 14.72 -15.56 -3.85
C GLN A 13 15.56 -16.74 -3.35
N ASN A 14 15.04 -17.96 -3.47
CA ASN A 14 15.78 -19.15 -3.07
C ASN A 14 16.66 -19.70 -4.22
N ALA A 15 17.51 -20.67 -3.89
CA ALA A 15 18.42 -21.32 -4.85
C ALA A 15 17.70 -22.05 -6.01
N TYR A 16 16.41 -22.35 -5.87
CA TYR A 16 15.58 -22.97 -6.91
C TYR A 16 14.83 -21.95 -7.77
N GLY A 17 15.11 -20.65 -7.60
CA GLY A 17 14.52 -19.57 -8.36
C GLY A 17 13.12 -19.13 -7.91
N ALA A 18 12.56 -19.71 -6.84
CA ALA A 18 11.29 -19.28 -6.27
C ALA A 18 11.45 -17.90 -5.61
N VAL A 19 10.50 -17.01 -5.86
CA VAL A 19 10.52 -15.62 -5.39
C VAL A 19 9.38 -15.39 -4.42
N PHE A 20 9.67 -14.65 -3.36
CA PHE A 20 8.74 -14.35 -2.28
C PHE A 20 8.82 -12.87 -1.90
N VAL A 21 7.67 -12.31 -1.54
CA VAL A 21 7.54 -10.98 -0.92
C VAL A 21 6.97 -11.18 0.48
N HIS A 22 7.66 -10.64 1.48
CA HIS A 22 7.34 -10.82 2.90
C HIS A 22 7.13 -9.49 3.61
N GLY A 23 6.29 -9.50 4.66
CA GLY A 23 6.07 -8.37 5.56
C GLY A 23 6.09 -8.79 7.04
N GLY A 24 6.06 -7.80 7.92
CA GLY A 24 5.98 -7.97 9.38
C GLY A 24 7.32 -8.16 10.10
N GLU A 25 7.26 -8.34 11.44
CA GLU A 25 8.45 -8.60 12.25
C GLU A 25 9.16 -9.89 11.81
N THR A 26 10.47 -9.79 11.69
CA THR A 26 11.35 -10.91 11.34
C THR A 26 11.81 -11.61 12.62
N LEU A 27 11.49 -12.89 12.78
CA LEU A 27 12.04 -13.70 13.88
C LEU A 27 13.19 -14.54 13.32
N THR A 28 14.42 -14.26 13.76
CA THR A 28 15.57 -15.11 13.42
C THR A 28 15.72 -16.18 14.50
N THR A 29 15.52 -17.44 14.12
CA THR A 29 15.72 -18.61 14.98
C THR A 29 17.00 -19.35 14.57
N SER A 30 17.42 -20.34 15.37
CA SER A 30 18.58 -21.18 15.04
C SER A 30 18.39 -22.05 13.79
N VAL A 31 17.15 -22.19 13.30
CA VAL A 31 16.78 -23.00 12.13
C VAL A 31 16.42 -22.16 10.90
N GLY A 32 16.38 -20.82 11.03
CA GLY A 32 16.15 -19.93 9.89
C GLY A 32 15.49 -18.60 10.26
N THR A 33 15.16 -17.83 9.23
CA THR A 33 14.43 -16.57 9.36
C THR A 33 12.95 -16.81 9.07
N GLU A 34 12.09 -16.54 10.04
CA GLU A 34 10.64 -16.61 9.90
C GLU A 34 10.06 -15.21 9.66
N TYR A 35 9.20 -15.12 8.65
CA TYR A 35 8.44 -13.91 8.34
C TYR A 35 6.99 -14.10 8.79
N LYS A 36 6.44 -13.11 9.49
CA LYS A 36 5.05 -13.18 9.98
C LYS A 36 4.02 -13.15 8.84
N GLU A 37 4.35 -12.58 7.69
CA GLU A 37 3.41 -12.43 6.59
C GLU A 37 4.04 -12.75 5.23
N LEU A 38 3.42 -13.67 4.48
CA LEU A 38 3.70 -13.90 3.06
C LEU A 38 2.72 -13.06 2.25
N ILE A 39 3.25 -12.06 1.52
CA ILE A 39 2.46 -11.14 0.71
C ILE A 39 2.19 -11.72 -0.68
N ALA A 40 3.23 -12.27 -1.30
CA ALA A 40 3.15 -12.91 -2.61
C ALA A 40 4.26 -13.96 -2.73
N GLY A 41 4.01 -15.03 -3.47
CA GLY A 41 5.00 -16.07 -3.72
C GLY A 41 4.75 -16.79 -5.03
N GLY A 42 5.83 -17.11 -5.74
CA GLY A 42 5.82 -17.95 -6.93
C GLY A 42 6.80 -19.11 -6.76
N ASN A 43 6.37 -20.33 -7.10
CA ASN A 43 7.30 -21.45 -7.20
C ASN A 43 8.07 -21.37 -8.54
N SER A 44 9.03 -22.26 -8.77
CA SER A 44 9.81 -22.28 -10.02
C SER A 44 8.98 -22.46 -11.31
N HIS A 45 7.69 -22.79 -11.19
CA HIS A 45 6.76 -23.03 -12.28
C HIS A 45 5.59 -22.03 -12.31
N ASN A 46 5.50 -21.11 -11.33
CA ASN A 46 4.39 -20.18 -11.16
C ASN A 46 4.95 -18.76 -10.94
N THR A 47 4.58 -17.87 -11.84
CA THR A 47 5.43 -16.80 -12.40
C THR A 47 5.44 -15.50 -11.60
N LEU A 48 5.72 -15.54 -10.30
CA LEU A 48 6.18 -14.32 -9.64
C LEU A 48 7.63 -14.07 -10.06
N THR A 49 7.82 -13.14 -11.01
CA THR A 49 9.17 -12.71 -11.40
C THR A 49 9.78 -11.83 -10.32
N LEU A 50 11.11 -11.78 -10.28
CA LEU A 50 11.84 -10.91 -9.35
C LEU A 50 11.46 -9.44 -9.52
N ASP A 51 11.20 -9.00 -10.74
CA ASP A 51 10.81 -7.61 -11.02
C ASP A 51 9.40 -7.30 -10.51
N ASN A 52 8.45 -8.22 -10.69
CA ASN A 52 7.10 -8.08 -10.10
C ASN A 52 7.17 -8.07 -8.58
N ALA A 53 8.01 -8.90 -7.97
CA ALA A 53 8.21 -8.93 -6.53
C ALA A 53 8.79 -7.61 -5.98
N ARG A 54 9.75 -7.02 -6.68
CA ARG A 54 10.30 -5.69 -6.35
C ARG A 54 9.26 -4.59 -6.46
N LEU A 55 8.42 -4.63 -7.51
CA LEU A 55 7.32 -3.67 -7.68
C LEU A 55 6.30 -3.76 -6.55
N ILE A 56 5.92 -4.97 -6.16
CA ILE A 56 5.05 -5.18 -5.01
C ILE A 56 5.74 -4.62 -3.77
N ALA A 57 6.99 -5.03 -3.49
CA ALA A 57 7.72 -4.58 -2.30
C ALA A 57 7.85 -3.04 -2.15
N ALA A 58 7.98 -2.33 -3.27
CA ALA A 58 8.07 -0.87 -3.31
C ALA A 58 6.70 -0.16 -3.26
N ALA A 59 5.58 -0.87 -3.37
CA ALA A 59 4.25 -0.25 -3.46
C ALA A 59 3.90 0.68 -2.28
N PRO A 60 4.25 0.37 -1.01
CA PRO A 60 4.02 1.29 0.11
C PRO A 60 4.78 2.62 -0.04
N ASP A 61 6.06 2.55 -0.39
CA ASP A 61 6.91 3.74 -0.57
C ASP A 61 6.46 4.57 -1.77
N LEU A 62 6.05 3.91 -2.86
CA LEU A 62 5.47 4.55 -4.05
C LEU A 62 4.16 5.26 -3.72
N LEU A 63 3.29 4.67 -2.90
CA LEU A 63 2.06 5.30 -2.45
C LEU A 63 2.35 6.53 -1.58
N GLU A 64 3.31 6.45 -0.66
CA GLU A 64 3.72 7.59 0.16
C GLU A 64 4.31 8.73 -0.69
N ALA A 65 5.18 8.41 -1.64
CA ALA A 65 5.72 9.37 -2.59
C ALA A 65 4.62 10.04 -3.42
N LEU A 66 3.63 9.27 -3.90
CA LEU A 66 2.50 9.78 -4.66
C LEU A 66 1.62 10.73 -3.83
N LYS A 67 1.37 10.41 -2.56
CA LYS A 67 0.64 11.28 -1.62
C LYS A 67 1.35 12.62 -1.43
N ARG A 68 2.66 12.59 -1.15
CA ARG A 68 3.47 13.81 -1.01
C ARG A 68 3.44 14.66 -2.28
N GLN A 69 3.46 14.02 -3.46
CA GLN A 69 3.35 14.74 -4.72
C GLN A 69 1.97 15.38 -4.92
N ALA A 70 0.89 14.68 -4.55
CA ALA A 70 -0.46 15.24 -4.59
C ALA A 70 -0.58 16.48 -3.69
N ASP A 71 0.00 16.43 -2.49
CA ASP A 71 0.02 17.55 -1.55
C ASP A 71 0.82 18.75 -2.12
N ASN A 72 1.96 18.49 -2.76
CA ASN A 72 2.75 19.53 -3.42
C ASN A 72 1.99 20.19 -4.59
N MET A 73 1.29 19.39 -5.40
CA MET A 73 0.46 19.91 -6.50
C MET A 73 -0.69 20.76 -5.96
N ALA A 74 -1.38 20.29 -4.93
CA ALA A 74 -2.43 21.05 -4.26
C ALA A 74 -1.90 22.35 -3.64
N PHE A 75 -0.68 22.34 -3.08
CA PHE A 75 -0.03 23.54 -2.57
C PHE A 75 0.19 24.56 -3.69
N VAL A 76 0.78 24.15 -4.82
CA VAL A 76 1.05 25.01 -5.97
C VAL A 76 -0.25 25.63 -6.51
N LEU A 77 -1.30 24.83 -6.70
CA LEU A 77 -2.61 25.30 -7.16
C LEU A 77 -3.23 26.37 -6.24
N ASN A 78 -3.05 26.22 -4.93
CA ASN A 78 -3.65 27.15 -3.94
C ASN A 78 -2.84 28.43 -3.69
N HIS A 79 -1.53 28.43 -3.99
CA HIS A 79 -0.63 29.51 -3.56
C HIS A 79 0.09 30.22 -4.70
N MET A 80 0.07 29.67 -5.92
CA MET A 80 0.75 30.27 -7.07
C MET A 80 -0.27 30.83 -8.06
N THR A 81 -0.07 32.07 -8.48
CA THR A 81 -0.78 32.62 -9.63
C THR A 81 -0.22 32.00 -10.91
N MET A 82 -1.08 31.39 -11.71
CA MET A 82 -0.73 30.81 -13.00
C MET A 82 -1.84 31.11 -14.01
N PRO A 83 -1.57 31.06 -15.32
CA PRO A 83 -2.61 31.22 -16.33
C PRO A 83 -3.68 30.13 -16.21
N ASP A 84 -4.94 30.46 -16.51
CA ASP A 84 -6.09 29.55 -16.37
C ASP A 84 -5.88 28.19 -17.04
N SER A 85 -5.31 28.19 -18.25
CA SER A 85 -4.98 26.95 -18.98
C SER A 85 -4.00 26.02 -18.26
N HIS A 86 -3.06 26.58 -17.48
CA HIS A 86 -2.18 25.78 -16.64
C HIS A 86 -2.90 25.31 -15.37
N TYR A 87 -3.71 26.17 -14.76
CA TYR A 87 -4.49 25.81 -13.58
C TYR A 87 -5.42 24.63 -13.85
N GLU A 88 -6.19 24.68 -14.94
CA GLU A 88 -7.11 23.61 -15.35
C GLU A 88 -6.37 22.29 -15.53
N ARG A 89 -5.24 22.30 -16.25
CA ARG A 89 -4.42 21.11 -16.46
C ARG A 89 -3.86 20.53 -15.15
N PHE A 90 -3.37 21.38 -14.25
CA PHE A 90 -2.85 20.91 -12.96
C PHE A 90 -3.96 20.33 -12.07
N MET A 91 -5.17 20.90 -12.13
CA MET A 91 -6.33 20.36 -11.44
C MET A 91 -6.71 18.98 -11.97
N GLU A 92 -6.74 18.78 -13.29
CA GLU A 92 -7.00 17.47 -13.90
C GLU A 92 -5.95 16.43 -13.47
N GLU A 93 -4.67 16.78 -13.53
CA GLU A 93 -3.58 15.90 -13.11
C GLU A 93 -3.68 15.56 -11.60
N LEU A 94 -4.04 16.53 -10.75
CA LEU A 94 -4.25 16.31 -9.31
C LEU A 94 -5.41 15.34 -9.04
N GLU A 95 -6.52 15.47 -9.77
CA GLU A 95 -7.67 14.58 -9.62
C GLU A 95 -7.34 13.14 -10.05
N LEU A 96 -6.54 12.95 -11.10
CA LEU A 96 -6.04 11.64 -11.49
C LEU A 96 -5.18 11.00 -10.39
N VAL A 97 -4.28 11.78 -9.79
CA VAL A 97 -3.43 11.33 -8.69
C VAL A 97 -4.28 10.96 -7.46
N ARG A 98 -5.26 11.78 -7.09
CA ARG A 98 -6.19 11.50 -5.97
C ARG A 98 -7.00 10.24 -6.20
N ALA A 99 -7.50 10.04 -7.43
CA ALA A 99 -8.23 8.82 -7.78
C ALA A 99 -7.34 7.58 -7.68
N ALA A 100 -6.07 7.66 -8.09
CA ALA A 100 -5.10 6.57 -7.94
C ALA A 100 -4.80 6.26 -6.46
N ILE A 101 -4.57 7.29 -5.64
CA ILE A 101 -4.38 7.14 -4.19
C ILE A 101 -5.62 6.51 -3.55
N SER A 102 -6.83 6.99 -3.87
CA SER A 102 -8.07 6.45 -3.32
C SER A 102 -8.30 4.99 -3.67
N LYS A 103 -7.83 4.51 -4.83
CA LYS A 103 -7.88 3.08 -5.20
C LYS A 103 -6.88 2.23 -4.42
N ALA A 104 -5.76 2.83 -4.01
CA ALA A 104 -4.70 2.16 -3.26
C ALA A 104 -4.91 2.19 -1.74
N GLU A 105 -5.72 3.13 -1.23
CA GLU A 105 -6.05 3.23 0.18
C GLU A 105 -7.15 2.25 0.61
N PRO A 106 -7.13 1.79 1.88
CA PRO A 106 -8.20 0.95 2.39
C PRO A 106 -9.52 1.72 2.41
N ALA A 107 -10.59 1.11 1.89
CA ALA A 107 -11.94 1.64 2.03
C ALA A 107 -12.25 1.81 3.52
N ARG A 108 -12.61 3.03 3.95
CA ARG A 108 -13.10 3.27 5.32
C ARG A 108 -14.32 2.40 5.54
N GLN A 109 -14.20 1.33 6.33
CA GLN A 109 -15.38 0.64 6.83
C GLN A 109 -16.08 1.58 7.80
N SER A 110 -17.28 2.05 7.44
CA SER A 110 -18.19 2.76 8.32
C SER A 110 -18.33 1.94 9.60
N ALA A 111 -17.94 2.52 10.73
CA ALA A 111 -18.11 1.92 12.04
C ALA A 111 -19.57 1.50 12.20
N THR A 112 -19.84 0.20 12.09
CA THR A 112 -21.12 -0.34 12.50
C THR A 112 -21.09 -0.30 14.02
N THR A 113 -21.69 0.75 14.58
CA THR A 113 -22.05 0.81 15.99
C THR A 113 -22.89 -0.40 16.31
N VAL A 114 -22.27 -1.43 16.91
CA VAL A 114 -23.01 -2.54 17.50
C VAL A 114 -23.70 -1.98 18.73
N PRO A 115 -25.04 -1.94 18.79
CA PRO A 115 -25.72 -1.51 20.01
C PRO A 115 -25.45 -2.54 21.10
N GLN A 116 -24.81 -2.11 22.18
CA GLN A 116 -24.81 -2.82 23.45
C GLN A 116 -26.20 -2.68 24.09
N GLY A 117 -26.84 -3.79 24.42
CA GLY A 117 -28.04 -3.84 25.26
C GLY A 117 -29.11 -4.77 24.69
N GLY A 118 -29.61 -5.80 25.38
CA GLY A 118 -29.39 -6.17 26.76
C GLY A 118 -29.80 -7.62 27.00
N LYS A 119 -29.15 -8.24 27.99
CA LYS A 119 -29.74 -9.35 28.72
C LYS A 119 -30.41 -8.76 29.95
N SER A 120 -31.72 -8.87 30.01
CA SER A 120 -32.50 -8.76 31.24
C SER A 120 -33.14 -10.13 31.43
N ASP A 121 -32.46 -10.96 32.22
CA ASP A 121 -33.03 -12.14 32.85
C ASP A 121 -32.76 -11.97 34.35
N GLU A 122 -33.79 -11.51 35.08
CA GLU A 122 -34.12 -11.90 36.45
C GLU A 122 -35.57 -11.51 36.74
#